data_AF-A0A5S4T5E8-F1
#
_entry.id   AF-A0A5S4T5E8-F1
#
_cell.length_a   1.000
_cell.length_b   1.000
_cell.length_c   1.000
_cell.angle_alpha   90.00
_cell.angle_beta   90.00
_cell.angle_gamma   90.00
#
_symmetry.space_group_name_H-M   'P 1'
#
loop_
_entity.id
_entity.type
_entity.pdbx_description
1 polymer ?
#
loop_
_entity_poly.entity_id
_entity_poly.type
_entity_poly.pdbx_seq_one_letter_code
_entity_poly.pdbx_strand_id
1 'polypeptide(L)'
;LNNKVQESVAGIKVTKSFGYQRDEVASFQEINQMTFKKNMRTMFYDVMFDPVVLLFIGLSYVLTLLVGAFMIKAGQVTIGNLVTFMTYLDMLVWPLMAVGFLFNMVQRGSVSYERISQLLEQASDVEESSHSLTTLSNGSLTYDINHFSYDKE
;
A
#
# COMPACT_ATOMS: atom_id res chain seq x y z
N LEU A 1 5.98 12.62 7.69
CA LEU A 1 5.14 12.94 8.87
C LEU A 1 5.56 12.12 10.09
N ASN A 2 5.47 10.78 10.06
CA ASN A 2 5.85 9.92 11.21
C ASN A 2 7.25 10.19 11.77
N ASN A 3 8.28 10.23 10.90
CA ASN A 3 9.65 10.51 11.36
C ASN A 3 9.78 11.87 12.07
N LYS A 4 9.10 12.91 11.56
CA LYS A 4 9.11 14.25 12.18
C LYS A 4 8.44 14.21 13.56
N VAL A 5 7.32 13.49 13.70
CA VAL A 5 6.67 13.31 15.01
C VAL A 5 7.62 12.61 15.99
N GLN A 6 8.29 11.54 15.56
CA GLN A 6 9.23 10.81 16.40
C GLN A 6 10.41 11.68 16.86
N GLU A 7 10.97 12.47 15.94
CA GLU A 7 12.04 13.43 16.22
C GLU A 7 11.57 14.52 17.20
N SER A 8 10.41 15.14 16.98
CA SER A 8 9.86 16.17 17.86
C SER A 8 9.60 15.65 19.28
N VAL A 9 9.12 14.40 19.42
CA VAL A 9 8.87 13.77 20.71
C VAL A 9 10.19 13.45 21.42
N ALA A 10 11.16 12.86 20.71
CA ALA A 10 12.47 12.56 21.27
C ALA A 10 13.24 13.84 21.67
N GLY A 11 13.10 14.91 20.89
CA GLY A 11 13.79 16.20 21.08
C GLY A 11 13.08 17.21 21.98
N ILE A 12 11.91 16.91 22.54
CA ILE A 12 11.04 17.92 23.16
C ILE A 12 11.70 18.72 24.30
N LYS A 13 12.59 18.09 25.06
CA LYS A 13 13.33 18.75 26.15
C LYS A 13 14.34 19.77 25.60
N VAL A 14 14.99 19.45 24.48
CA VAL A 14 15.92 20.35 23.78
C VAL A 14 15.16 21.53 23.21
N THR A 15 14.10 21.28 22.43
CA THR A 15 13.28 22.34 21.82
C THR A 15 12.73 23.32 22.86
N LYS A 16 12.26 22.82 24.02
CA LYS A 16 11.78 23.67 25.12
C LYS A 16 12.89 24.46 25.81
N SER A 17 14.05 23.85 26.02
CA SER A 17 15.18 24.49 26.73
C SER A 17 15.79 25.64 25.92
N PHE A 18 15.75 25.55 24.59
CA PHE A 18 16.27 26.58 23.69
C PHE A 18 15.20 27.55 23.14
N GLY A 19 13.92 27.38 23.49
CA GLY A 19 12.86 28.31 23.07
C GLY A 19 12.41 28.20 21.61
N TYR A 20 12.75 27.10 20.91
CA TYR A 20 12.50 26.90 19.47
C TYR A 20 11.10 26.34 19.15
N GLN A 21 10.13 26.39 20.07
CA GLN A 21 8.82 25.76 19.86
C GLN A 21 8.06 26.32 18.65
N ARG A 22 8.19 27.63 18.36
CA ARG A 22 7.52 28.26 17.21
C ARG A 22 8.06 27.75 15.88
N ASP A 23 9.37 27.63 15.76
CA ASP A 23 10.02 27.15 14.54
C ASP A 23 9.73 25.67 14.31
N GLU A 24 9.69 24.87 15.38
CA GLU A 24 9.32 23.45 15.30
C GLU A 24 7.86 23.26 14.84
N VAL A 25 6.94 24.09 15.32
CA VAL A 25 5.54 24.10 14.86
C VAL A 25 5.44 24.51 13.38
N ALA A 26 6.19 25.53 12.96
CA ALA A 26 6.20 25.96 11.56
C ALA A 26 6.74 24.87 10.61
N SER A 27 7.85 24.23 10.99
CA SER A 27 8.42 23.09 10.25
C SER A 27 7.45 21.90 10.16
N PHE A 28 6.77 21.58 11.27
CA PHE A 28 5.76 20.52 11.27
C PHE A 28 4.57 20.85 10.36
N GLN A 29 4.08 22.09 10.38
CA GLN A 29 2.99 22.56 9.52
C GLN A 29 3.35 22.42 8.04
N GLU A 30 4.58 22.75 7.65
CA GLU A 30 5.06 22.59 6.27
C GLU A 30 5.02 21.11 5.82
N ILE A 31 5.58 20.20 6.63
CA ILE A 31 5.59 18.77 6.34
C ILE A 31 4.16 18.21 6.28
N ASN A 32 3.28 18.65 7.18
CA ASN A 32 1.90 18.24 7.19
C ASN A 32 1.17 18.73 5.92
N GLN A 33 1.36 19.99 5.53
CA GLN A 33 0.74 20.56 4.34
C GLN A 33 1.25 19.90 3.06
N MET A 34 2.55 19.57 2.99
CA MET A 34 3.13 18.79 1.89
C MET A 34 2.48 17.39 1.81
N THR A 35 2.35 16.72 2.95
CA THR A 35 1.72 15.39 3.05
C THR A 35 0.25 15.45 2.62
N PHE A 36 -0.48 16.46 3.09
CA PHE A 36 -1.87 16.71 2.71
C PHE A 36 -2.03 16.92 1.20
N LYS A 37 -1.20 17.79 0.59
CA LYS A 37 -1.24 18.02 -0.87
C LYS A 37 -0.98 16.74 -1.67
N LYS A 38 -0.02 15.92 -1.23
CA LYS A 38 0.27 14.61 -1.87
C LYS A 38 -0.91 13.66 -1.75
N ASN A 39 -1.49 13.51 -0.56
CA ASN A 39 -2.66 12.66 -0.35
C ASN A 39 -3.87 13.13 -1.14
N MET A 40 -4.13 14.44 -1.21
CA MET A 40 -5.23 14.99 -1.98
C MET A 40 -5.12 14.68 -3.47
N ARG A 41 -3.89 14.74 -4.02
CA ARG A 41 -3.64 14.36 -5.41
C ARG A 41 -3.94 12.87 -5.65
N THR A 42 -3.53 11.99 -4.75
CA THR A 42 -3.86 10.56 -4.84
C THR A 42 -5.36 10.31 -4.72
N MET A 43 -6.01 10.95 -3.75
CA MET A 43 -7.45 10.83 -3.51
C MET A 43 -8.28 11.31 -4.69
N PHE A 44 -7.83 12.35 -5.41
CA PHE A 44 -8.51 12.80 -6.62
C PHE A 44 -8.61 11.68 -7.67
N TYR A 45 -7.52 10.96 -7.93
CA TYR A 45 -7.55 9.84 -8.88
C TYR A 45 -8.43 8.69 -8.41
N ASP A 46 -8.41 8.41 -7.10
CA ASP A 46 -9.24 7.36 -6.50
C ASP A 46 -10.74 7.67 -6.64
N VAL A 47 -11.14 8.90 -6.29
CA VAL A 47 -12.55 9.35 -6.36
C VAL A 47 -13.04 9.52 -7.80
N MET A 48 -12.16 9.76 -8.78
CA MET A 48 -12.55 9.81 -10.19
C MET A 48 -12.86 8.42 -10.79
N PHE A 49 -12.48 7.33 -10.14
CA PHE A 49 -12.71 5.99 -10.65
C PHE A 49 -14.20 5.65 -10.77
N ASP A 50 -14.98 5.88 -9.70
CA ASP A 50 -16.41 5.55 -9.68
C ASP A 50 -17.22 6.32 -10.74
N PRO A 51 -17.07 7.65 -10.90
CA PRO A 51 -17.75 8.40 -11.97
C PRO A 51 -17.40 7.91 -13.37
N VAL A 52 -16.14 7.54 -13.62
CA VAL A 52 -15.70 7.04 -14.92
C VAL A 52 -16.36 5.69 -15.22
N VAL A 53 -16.38 4.77 -14.25
CA VAL A 53 -17.06 3.48 -14.37
C VAL A 53 -18.55 3.67 -14.64
N LEU A 54 -19.22 4.55 -13.89
CA LEU A 54 -20.63 4.89 -14.11
C LEU A 54 -20.90 5.43 -15.52
N LEU A 55 -20.00 6.27 -16.05
CA LEU A 55 -20.12 6.80 -17.40
C LEU A 55 -20.04 5.67 -18.45
N PHE A 56 -19.08 4.75 -18.30
CA PHE A 56 -18.96 3.59 -19.18
C PHE A 56 -20.19 2.67 -19.13
N ILE A 57 -20.73 2.43 -17.94
CA ILE A 57 -21.97 1.65 -17.76
C ILE A 57 -23.15 2.35 -18.43
N GLY A 58 -23.31 3.65 -18.19
CA GLY A 58 -24.37 4.45 -18.81
C GLY A 58 -24.28 4.44 -20.33
N LEU A 59 -23.07 4.57 -20.88
CA LEU A 59 -22.84 4.48 -22.32
C LEU A 59 -23.20 3.09 -22.87
N SER A 60 -22.84 2.03 -22.14
CA SER A 60 -23.19 0.66 -22.48
C SER A 60 -24.71 0.46 -22.57
N TYR A 61 -25.48 0.99 -21.61
CA TYR A 61 -26.94 0.94 -21.69
C TYR A 61 -27.50 1.70 -22.87
N VAL A 62 -27.01 2.91 -23.13
CA VAL A 62 -27.47 3.71 -24.29
C VAL A 62 -27.22 2.95 -25.59
N LEU A 63 -26.02 2.39 -25.77
CA LEU A 63 -25.69 1.57 -26.95
C LEU A 63 -26.58 0.34 -27.05
N THR A 64 -26.77 -0.36 -25.93
CA THR A 64 -27.62 -1.55 -25.83
C THR A 64 -29.06 -1.24 -26.22
N LEU A 65 -29.63 -0.13 -25.73
CA LEU A 65 -30.98 0.29 -26.07
C LEU A 65 -31.10 0.69 -27.55
N LEU A 66 -30.16 1.47 -28.07
CA LEU A 66 -30.20 1.93 -29.47
C LEU A 66 -30.10 0.77 -30.45
N VAL A 67 -29.09 -0.10 -30.27
CA VAL A 67 -28.88 -1.26 -31.14
C VAL A 67 -29.99 -2.29 -30.93
N GLY A 68 -30.36 -2.56 -29.68
CA GLY A 68 -31.42 -3.48 -29.33
C GLY A 68 -32.77 -3.08 -29.93
N ALA A 69 -33.13 -1.80 -29.87
CA ALA A 69 -34.36 -1.30 -30.48
C ALA A 69 -34.40 -1.52 -32.00
N PHE A 70 -33.27 -1.29 -32.69
CA PHE A 70 -33.17 -1.56 -34.13
C PHE A 70 -33.33 -3.05 -34.45
N MET A 71 -32.69 -3.93 -33.67
CA MET A 71 -32.77 -5.37 -33.87
C MET A 71 -34.16 -5.95 -33.52
N ILE A 72 -34.85 -5.39 -32.52
CA ILE A 72 -36.25 -5.73 -32.20
C ILE A 72 -37.15 -5.36 -33.38
N LYS A 73 -36.99 -4.16 -33.95
CA LYS A 73 -37.74 -3.73 -35.13
C LYS A 73 -37.51 -4.65 -36.34
N ALA A 74 -36.30 -5.18 -36.48
CA ALA A 74 -35.94 -6.15 -37.52
C ALA A 74 -36.40 -7.58 -37.21
N GLY A 75 -37.02 -7.85 -36.05
CA GLY A 75 -37.50 -9.17 -35.63
C GLY A 75 -36.40 -10.16 -35.26
N GLN A 76 -35.15 -9.69 -35.05
CA GLN A 76 -34.00 -10.55 -34.77
C GLN A 76 -33.87 -10.94 -33.29
N VAL A 77 -34.35 -10.09 -32.39
CA VAL A 77 -34.36 -10.31 -30.94
C VAL A 77 -35.68 -9.85 -30.34
N THR A 78 -36.08 -10.47 -29.24
CA THR A 78 -37.28 -10.07 -28.50
C THR A 78 -36.94 -9.01 -27.45
N ILE A 79 -37.97 -8.33 -26.94
CA ILE A 79 -37.84 -7.42 -25.79
C ILE A 79 -37.28 -8.18 -24.57
N GLY A 80 -37.70 -9.43 -24.36
CA GLY A 80 -37.17 -10.27 -23.29
C GLY A 80 -35.67 -10.52 -23.41
N ASN A 81 -35.16 -10.75 -24.63
CA ASN A 81 -33.71 -10.90 -24.85
C ASN A 81 -32.95 -9.63 -24.47
N LEU A 82 -33.50 -8.45 -24.77
CA LEU A 82 -32.87 -7.17 -24.43
C LEU A 82 -32.81 -6.96 -22.91
N VAL A 83 -33.89 -7.25 -22.20
CA VAL A 83 -33.94 -7.16 -20.72
C VAL A 83 -32.94 -8.13 -20.10
N THR A 84 -32.90 -9.39 -20.55
CA THR A 84 -31.93 -10.38 -20.06
C THR A 84 -30.49 -9.94 -20.30
N PHE A 85 -30.20 -9.38 -21.47
CA PHE A 85 -28.86 -8.87 -21.77
C PHE A 85 -28.46 -7.71 -20.85
N MET A 86 -29.37 -6.78 -20.56
CA MET A 86 -29.12 -5.74 -19.56
C MET A 86 -28.84 -6.32 -18.17
N THR A 87 -29.62 -7.30 -17.71
CA THR A 87 -29.35 -7.98 -16.44
C THR A 87 -27.95 -8.59 -16.40
N TYR A 88 -27.50 -9.20 -17.50
CA TYR A 88 -26.14 -9.74 -17.57
C TYR A 88 -25.07 -8.66 -17.56
N LEU A 89 -25.29 -7.51 -18.20
CA LEU A 89 -24.38 -6.37 -18.09
C LEU A 89 -24.23 -5.92 -16.63
N ASP A 90 -25.33 -5.80 -15.89
CA ASP A 90 -25.33 -5.40 -14.47
C ASP A 90 -24.54 -6.39 -13.62
N MET A 91 -24.77 -7.68 -13.86
CA MET A 91 -24.05 -8.76 -13.17
C MET A 91 -22.55 -8.74 -13.45
N LEU A 92 -22.09 -8.18 -14.59
CA LEU A 92 -20.68 -8.09 -14.95
C LEU A 92 -19.95 -6.89 -14.35
N VAL A 93 -20.68 -5.85 -13.89
CA VAL A 93 -20.08 -4.65 -13.30
C VAL A 93 -19.26 -4.99 -12.06
N TRP A 94 -19.84 -5.76 -11.12
CA TRP A 94 -19.15 -6.10 -9.88
C TRP A 94 -17.94 -7.03 -10.09
N PRO A 95 -18.03 -8.14 -10.85
CA PRO A 95 -16.86 -8.97 -11.18
C PRO A 95 -15.72 -8.19 -11.81
N LEU A 96 -16.01 -7.25 -12.71
CA LEU A 96 -15.00 -6.41 -13.33
C LEU A 96 -14.26 -5.54 -12.29
N MET A 97 -14.99 -4.94 -11.35
CA MET A 97 -14.39 -4.19 -10.24
C MET A 97 -13.60 -5.10 -9.29
N ALA A 98 -14.12 -6.28 -8.97
CA ALA A 98 -13.48 -7.24 -8.09
C ALA A 98 -12.10 -7.67 -8.60
N VAL A 99 -11.95 -7.84 -9.92
CA VAL A 99 -10.64 -8.12 -10.54
C VAL A 99 -9.66 -6.96 -10.30
N GLY A 100 -10.09 -5.71 -10.47
CA GLY A 100 -9.25 -4.54 -10.18
C GLY A 100 -8.79 -4.49 -8.71
N PHE A 101 -9.71 -4.72 -7.77
CA PHE A 101 -9.38 -4.80 -6.35
C PHE A 101 -8.43 -5.96 -6.03
N LEU A 102 -8.63 -7.12 -6.65
CA LEU A 102 -7.76 -8.28 -6.50
C LEU A 102 -6.33 -7.96 -6.94
N PHE A 103 -6.15 -7.34 -8.12
CA PHE A 103 -4.84 -6.91 -8.60
C PHE A 103 -4.15 -5.95 -7.62
N ASN A 104 -4.90 -4.94 -7.16
CA ASN A 104 -4.38 -3.94 -6.24
C ASN A 104 -4.01 -4.54 -4.86
N MET A 105 -4.78 -5.52 -4.40
CA MET A 105 -4.49 -6.28 -3.18
C MET A 105 -3.25 -7.17 -3.33
N VAL A 106 -3.15 -7.92 -4.42
CA VAL A 106 -2.00 -8.79 -4.70
C VAL A 106 -0.71 -7.98 -4.83
N GLN A 107 -0.74 -6.84 -5.52
CA GLN A 107 0.44 -5.95 -5.64
C GLN A 107 0.95 -5.48 -4.27
N ARG A 108 0.06 -5.02 -3.38
CA ARG A 108 0.44 -4.65 -2.00
C ARG A 108 0.91 -5.85 -1.18
N GLY A 109 0.25 -6.99 -1.34
CA GLY A 109 0.60 -8.23 -0.65
C GLY A 109 2.00 -8.74 -1.02
N SER A 110 2.38 -8.61 -2.29
CA SER A 110 3.68 -9.06 -2.80
C SER A 110 4.85 -8.39 -2.10
N VAL A 111 4.77 -7.08 -1.83
CA VAL A 111 5.83 -6.34 -1.11
C VAL A 111 5.96 -6.80 0.34
N SER A 112 4.82 -7.03 1.01
CA SER A 112 4.84 -7.57 2.37
C SER A 112 5.38 -8.99 2.41
N TYR A 113 5.03 -9.82 1.44
CA TYR A 113 5.51 -11.19 1.31
C TYR A 113 7.03 -11.23 1.10
N GLU A 114 7.56 -10.39 0.22
CA GLU A 114 9.01 -10.29 -0.02
C GLU A 114 9.80 -9.98 1.25
N ARG A 115 9.34 -9.02 2.05
CA ARG A 115 9.97 -8.68 3.35
C ARG A 115 9.96 -9.84 4.33
N ILE A 116 8.85 -10.59 4.39
CA ILE A 116 8.74 -11.78 5.24
C ILE A 116 9.69 -12.87 4.74
N SER A 117 9.76 -13.10 3.42
CA SER A 117 10.69 -14.07 2.84
C SER A 117 12.13 -13.74 3.18
N GLN A 118 12.54 -12.49 2.98
CA GLN A 118 13.89 -12.01 3.32
C GLN A 118 14.23 -12.22 4.80
N LEU A 119 13.28 -11.95 5.71
CA LEU A 119 13.47 -12.18 7.14
C LEU A 119 13.59 -13.68 7.49
N LEU A 120 12.82 -14.54 6.83
CA LEU A 120 12.86 -15.99 7.06
C LEU A 120 14.10 -16.65 6.45
N GLU A 121 14.64 -16.08 5.38
CA GLU A 121 15.86 -16.53 4.70
C GLU A 121 17.13 -16.01 5.38
N GLN A 122 17.01 -15.06 6.32
CA GLN A 122 18.16 -14.48 7.00
C GLN A 122 18.84 -15.52 7.91
N ALA A 123 20.06 -15.91 7.53
CA ALA A 123 20.91 -16.79 8.33
C ALA A 123 21.56 -16.00 9.48
N SER A 124 21.89 -16.70 10.57
CA SER A 124 22.66 -16.12 11.67
C SER A 124 24.11 -15.89 11.22
N ASP A 125 24.60 -14.66 11.38
CA ASP A 125 26.01 -14.34 11.14
C ASP A 125 26.95 -15.05 12.13
N VAL A 126 26.41 -15.51 13.25
CA VAL A 126 27.11 -16.33 14.25
C VAL A 126 26.73 -17.78 14.04
N GLU A 127 27.65 -18.55 13.46
CA GLU A 127 27.51 -19.99 13.33
C GLU A 127 27.92 -20.69 14.63
N GLU A 128 27.13 -21.69 15.04
CA GLU A 128 27.47 -22.51 16.19
C GLU A 128 28.61 -23.46 15.83
N SER A 129 29.68 -23.45 16.64
CA SER A 129 30.84 -24.30 16.41
C SER A 129 30.46 -25.79 16.47
N SER A 130 30.95 -26.58 15.51
CA SER A 130 30.82 -28.04 15.51
C SER A 130 31.48 -28.72 16.72
N HIS A 131 32.24 -27.97 17.51
CA HIS A 131 32.87 -28.39 18.76
C HIS A 131 32.49 -27.46 19.93
N SER A 132 31.19 -27.32 20.19
CA SER A 132 30.68 -26.58 21.35
C SER A 132 31.12 -27.23 22.66
N LEU A 133 31.63 -26.45 23.61
CA LEU A 133 31.91 -26.93 24.96
C LEU A 133 30.59 -27.15 25.71
N THR A 134 30.38 -28.36 26.24
CA THR A 134 29.14 -28.76 26.90
C THR A 134 29.07 -28.35 28.37
N THR A 135 30.19 -27.93 28.95
CA THR A 135 30.30 -27.51 30.35
C THR A 135 31.09 -26.21 30.47
N LEU A 136 30.53 -25.26 31.22
CA LEU A 136 31.16 -23.98 31.51
C LEU A 136 31.91 -24.06 32.83
N SER A 137 33.18 -23.65 32.80
CA SER A 137 34.05 -23.51 33.97
C SER A 137 34.32 -22.01 34.18
N ASN A 138 34.20 -21.54 35.42
CA ASN A 138 34.56 -20.16 35.75
C ASN A 138 36.08 -19.98 35.62
N GLY A 139 36.50 -19.10 34.71
CA GLY A 139 37.90 -18.78 34.44
C GLY A 139 38.12 -17.28 34.21
N SER A 140 39.37 -16.87 34.08
CA SER A 140 39.73 -15.48 33.78
C SER A 140 39.40 -15.13 32.32
N LEU A 141 38.64 -14.05 32.11
CA LEU A 141 38.37 -13.51 30.78
C LEU A 141 39.62 -12.81 30.24
N THR A 142 40.14 -13.29 29.11
CA THR A 142 41.21 -12.64 28.36
C THR A 142 40.68 -12.27 26.99
N TYR A 143 40.92 -11.03 26.55
CA TYR A 143 40.49 -10.55 25.25
C TYR A 143 41.72 -10.18 24.42
N ASP A 144 41.69 -10.51 23.13
CA ASP A 144 42.74 -10.18 22.16
C ASP A 144 42.08 -9.76 20.83
N ILE A 145 41.45 -8.59 20.86
CA ILE A 145 40.70 -8.04 19.73
C ILE A 145 41.55 -6.91 19.11
N ASN A 146 42.06 -7.14 17.90
CA ASN A 146 42.93 -6.18 17.22
C ASN A 146 42.16 -5.01 16.58
N HIS A 147 40.96 -5.28 16.04
CA HIS A 147 40.08 -4.28 15.47
C HIS A 147 38.64 -4.83 15.43
N PHE A 148 37.67 -3.97 15.73
CA PHE A 148 36.25 -4.28 15.62
C PHE A 148 35.52 -3.06 15.07
N SER A 149 34.68 -3.28 14.08
CA SER A 149 33.77 -2.28 13.52
C SER A 149 32.49 -2.97 13.10
N TYR A 150 31.36 -2.31 13.28
CA TYR A 150 30.13 -2.67 12.58
C TYR A 150 30.29 -2.33 11.09
N ASP A 151 29.60 -3.08 10.23
CA ASP A 151 29.47 -2.69 8.82
C ASP A 151 28.85 -1.29 8.75
N LYS A 152 29.34 -0.47 7.82
CA LYS A 152 28.86 0.90 7.62
C LYS A 152 27.42 0.84 7.09
N GLU A 153 26.50 1.49 7.80
CA GLU A 153 25.17 1.87 7.28
C GLU A 153 25.28 2.75 6.02
#